data_AF-A0A089I5N6-F1
#
_entry.id   AF-A0A089I5N6-F1
#
_cell.length_a   1.000
_cell.length_b   1.000
_cell.length_c   1.000
_cell.angle_alpha   90.00
_cell.angle_beta   90.00
_cell.angle_gamma   90.00
#
_symmetry.space_group_name_H-M   'P 1'
#
loop_
_entity.id
_entity.type
_entity.pdbx_description
1 polymer ?
#
loop_
_entity_poly.entity_id
_entity_poly.type
_entity_poly.pdbx_seq_one_letter_code
_entity_poly.pdbx_strand_id
1 'polypeptide(L)'
;MNSIPSISSNVNTNTANQTIASPRGKEIQSLLSQKSKLNEEISAVKADKDLDTKMKAERVQSLRTSIQNIDAQIAELKAQEMQEKAERNRPEQQDSKPTSTDSSAAVLDVVLKHSTTYDRLGKLVGLSKKLEGSIDPLKSESKMEHDRLANNPTKDIGRYEMLENAEYTVLQTKRERILDIRSTIHNVDQKIGELVSELKEDNSRLSQANKAVPEISGLEEDTDSDKKATKDSTSKDKSLSGDEKTVDDAGASGAVKSIDVRV
;
A
#
# COMPACT_ATOMS: atom_id res chain seq x y z
N MET A 1 -36.30 13.29 67.57
CA MET A 1 -35.18 12.41 67.98
C MET A 1 -34.77 11.58 66.79
N ASN A 2 -33.46 11.39 66.67
CA ASN A 2 -32.68 11.01 65.49
C ASN A 2 -33.02 9.63 64.90
N SER A 3 -32.87 9.47 63.57
CA SER A 3 -31.81 8.64 62.95
C SER A 3 -32.07 8.36 61.46
N ILE A 4 -31.11 8.75 60.62
CA ILE A 4 -30.77 8.17 59.30
C ILE A 4 -29.69 7.10 59.60
N PRO A 5 -29.62 5.88 59.01
CA PRO A 5 -29.23 5.64 57.59
C PRO A 5 -29.85 4.34 56.99
N SER A 6 -29.65 3.84 55.75
CA SER A 6 -28.55 3.89 54.77
C SER A 6 -28.99 3.17 53.46
N ILE A 7 -28.41 3.56 52.30
CA ILE A 7 -27.89 2.71 51.17
C ILE A 7 -28.90 1.80 50.42
N SER A 8 -28.83 1.49 49.13
CA SER A 8 -28.15 1.92 47.90
C SER A 8 -28.65 0.93 46.85
N SER A 9 -29.07 1.40 45.68
CA SER A 9 -28.94 0.60 44.45
C SER A 9 -29.02 1.52 43.23
N ASN A 10 -27.86 2.06 42.88
CA ASN A 10 -27.33 2.14 41.51
C ASN A 10 -28.34 1.82 40.40
N VAL A 11 -28.92 2.85 39.78
CA VAL A 11 -29.31 2.76 38.36
C VAL A 11 -28.20 3.46 37.58
N ASN A 12 -27.34 2.63 37.03
CA ASN A 12 -26.25 2.97 36.14
C ASN A 12 -26.83 3.66 34.89
N THR A 13 -26.89 4.98 34.88
CA THR A 13 -27.01 5.73 33.63
C THR A 13 -25.67 5.56 32.92
N ASN A 14 -25.60 4.56 32.04
CA ASN A 14 -24.56 4.49 31.02
C ASN A 14 -24.69 5.76 30.16
N THR A 15 -24.01 6.81 30.60
CA THR A 15 -23.70 7.98 29.80
C THR A 15 -22.75 7.50 28.72
N ALA A 16 -23.31 6.98 27.63
CA ALA A 16 -22.61 6.88 26.37
C ALA A 16 -22.02 8.27 26.12
N ASN A 17 -20.69 8.33 26.01
CA ASN A 17 -19.95 9.52 25.59
C ASN A 17 -20.67 10.16 24.40
N GLN A 18 -21.48 11.17 24.67
CA GLN A 18 -21.88 12.12 23.66
C GLN A 18 -20.62 12.93 23.41
N THR A 19 -19.79 12.43 22.50
CA THR A 19 -18.83 13.24 21.78
C THR A 19 -19.65 14.39 21.23
N ILE A 20 -19.51 15.57 21.84
CA ILE A 20 -20.12 16.81 21.35
C ILE A 20 -19.70 16.89 19.89
N ALA A 21 -20.63 16.62 18.98
CA ALA A 21 -20.33 16.55 17.56
C ALA A 21 -19.76 17.92 17.17
N SER A 22 -18.45 17.96 16.90
CA SER A 22 -17.77 19.16 16.44
C SER A 22 -18.58 19.76 15.28
N PRO A 23 -18.74 21.09 15.20
CA PRO A 23 -19.42 21.73 14.06
C PRO A 23 -18.90 21.20 12.72
N ARG A 24 -17.58 20.91 12.65
CA ARG A 24 -16.93 20.30 11.48
C ARG A 24 -17.35 18.84 11.25
N GLY A 25 -17.63 18.07 12.30
CA GLY A 25 -18.17 16.71 12.21
C GLY A 25 -19.59 16.66 11.64
N LYS A 26 -20.44 17.66 11.98
CA LYS A 26 -21.78 17.79 11.39
C LYS A 26 -21.70 18.14 9.91
N GLU A 27 -20.74 18.98 9.52
CA GLU A 27 -20.47 19.33 8.13
C GLU A 27 -20.00 18.11 7.31
N ILE A 28 -19.05 17.32 7.84
CA ILE A 28 -18.62 16.05 7.23
C ILE A 28 -19.81 15.10 7.04
N GLN A 29 -20.71 15.00 8.01
CA GLN A 29 -21.90 14.14 7.92
C GLN A 29 -22.90 14.64 6.86
N SER A 30 -23.06 15.95 6.73
CA SER A 30 -23.88 16.57 5.67
C SER A 30 -23.31 16.27 4.28
N LEU A 31 -21.99 16.44 4.09
CA LEU A 31 -21.29 16.15 2.85
C LEU A 31 -21.36 14.66 2.47
N LEU A 32 -21.25 13.75 3.45
CA LEU A 32 -21.46 12.31 3.23
C LEU A 32 -22.90 12.00 2.78
N SER A 33 -23.88 12.67 3.37
CA SER A 33 -25.28 12.53 2.97
C SER A 33 -25.51 13.05 1.55
N GLN A 34 -24.88 14.17 1.17
CA GLN A 34 -24.92 14.71 -0.18
C GLN A 34 -24.27 13.77 -1.21
N LYS A 35 -23.12 13.18 -0.86
CA LYS A 35 -22.47 12.15 -1.68
C LYS A 35 -23.36 10.94 -1.90
N SER A 36 -24.09 10.49 -0.88
CA SER A 36 -25.04 9.37 -1.02
C SER A 36 -26.14 9.69 -2.04
N LYS A 37 -26.72 10.90 -1.96
CA LYS A 37 -27.75 11.35 -2.91
C LYS A 37 -27.24 11.44 -4.35
N LEU A 38 -26.01 11.92 -4.55
CA LEU A 38 -25.41 11.97 -5.89
C LEU A 38 -25.15 10.57 -6.48
N ASN A 39 -24.80 9.59 -5.64
CA ASN A 39 -24.66 8.20 -6.11
C ASN A 39 -26.01 7.57 -6.49
N GLU A 40 -27.08 7.93 -5.78
CA GLU A 40 -28.44 7.57 -6.15
C GLU A 40 -28.84 8.22 -7.48
N GLU A 41 -28.53 9.51 -7.68
CA GLU A 41 -28.79 10.21 -8.95
C GLU A 41 -28.02 9.59 -10.12
N ILE A 42 -26.76 9.18 -9.93
CA ILE A 42 -26.01 8.42 -10.95
C ILE A 42 -26.74 7.13 -11.33
N SER A 43 -27.32 6.44 -10.34
CA SER A 43 -28.05 5.19 -10.58
C SER A 43 -29.37 5.46 -11.32
N ALA A 44 -30.07 6.54 -10.97
CA ALA A 44 -31.28 6.99 -11.65
C ALA A 44 -31.00 7.39 -13.12
N VAL A 45 -29.95 8.19 -13.38
CA VAL A 45 -29.55 8.61 -14.74
C VAL A 45 -29.18 7.41 -15.62
N LYS A 46 -28.58 6.37 -15.04
CA LYS A 46 -28.27 5.13 -15.77
C LYS A 46 -29.50 4.28 -16.08
N ALA A 47 -30.50 4.31 -15.19
CA ALA A 47 -31.73 3.55 -15.33
C ALA A 47 -32.78 4.24 -16.22
N ASP A 48 -32.66 5.56 -16.40
CA ASP A 48 -33.50 6.35 -17.30
C ASP A 48 -33.42 5.80 -18.74
N LYS A 49 -34.55 5.52 -19.38
CA LYS A 49 -34.59 4.95 -20.74
C LYS A 49 -34.73 6.03 -21.81
N ASP A 50 -35.14 7.23 -21.44
CA ASP A 50 -35.49 8.31 -22.36
C ASP A 50 -34.27 9.22 -22.65
N LEU A 51 -33.23 9.13 -21.83
CA LEU A 51 -31.97 9.85 -22.05
C LEU A 51 -31.05 9.16 -23.10
N ASP A 52 -30.51 9.95 -24.03
CA ASP A 52 -29.50 9.52 -25.00
C ASP A 52 -28.20 9.05 -24.32
N THR A 53 -27.51 8.09 -24.95
CA THR A 53 -26.29 7.47 -24.41
C THR A 53 -25.18 8.49 -24.15
N LYS A 54 -25.01 9.48 -25.04
CA LYS A 54 -23.99 10.51 -24.88
C LYS A 54 -24.32 11.44 -23.72
N MET A 55 -25.59 11.85 -23.62
CA MET A 55 -26.07 12.69 -22.51
C MET A 55 -25.97 11.99 -21.15
N LYS A 56 -26.24 10.67 -21.10
CA LYS A 56 -26.02 9.85 -19.89
C LYS A 56 -24.56 9.87 -19.47
N ALA A 57 -23.65 9.64 -20.42
CA ALA A 57 -22.23 9.62 -20.13
C ALA A 57 -21.75 10.96 -19.57
N GLU A 58 -22.13 12.07 -20.21
CA GLU A 58 -21.78 13.42 -19.77
C GLU A 58 -22.37 13.76 -18.39
N ARG A 59 -23.65 13.43 -18.15
CA ARG A 59 -24.29 13.68 -16.86
C ARG A 59 -23.70 12.83 -15.74
N VAL A 60 -23.43 11.55 -15.99
CA VAL A 60 -22.74 10.66 -15.03
C VAL A 60 -21.32 11.17 -14.76
N GLN A 61 -20.61 11.67 -15.77
CA GLN A 61 -19.28 12.26 -15.59
C GLN A 61 -19.33 13.52 -14.72
N SER A 62 -20.27 14.44 -14.98
CA SER A 62 -20.47 15.65 -14.17
C SER A 62 -20.78 15.31 -12.70
N LEU A 63 -21.69 14.34 -12.46
CA LEU A 63 -22.02 13.87 -11.11
C LEU A 63 -20.81 13.22 -10.41
N ARG A 64 -19.98 12.47 -11.15
CA ARG A 64 -18.73 11.90 -10.61
C ARG A 64 -17.72 12.98 -10.21
N THR A 65 -17.56 14.03 -11.02
CA THR A 65 -16.71 15.17 -10.67
C THR A 65 -17.23 15.88 -9.42
N SER A 66 -18.55 16.04 -9.28
CA SER A 66 -19.15 16.60 -8.06
C SER A 66 -18.84 15.74 -6.82
N ILE A 67 -18.93 14.41 -6.93
CA ILE A 67 -18.55 13.49 -5.84
C ILE A 67 -17.07 13.62 -5.48
N GLN A 68 -16.18 13.74 -6.47
CA GLN A 68 -14.74 13.93 -6.23
C GLN A 68 -14.46 15.24 -5.48
N ASN A 69 -15.15 16.32 -5.82
CA ASN A 69 -15.04 17.60 -5.11
C ASN A 69 -15.51 17.48 -3.65
N ILE A 70 -16.62 16.76 -3.41
CA ILE A 70 -17.10 16.49 -2.04
C ILE A 70 -16.08 15.65 -1.26
N ASP A 71 -15.47 14.64 -1.89
CA ASP A 71 -14.43 13.82 -1.24
C ASP A 71 -13.19 14.66 -0.87
N ALA A 72 -12.79 15.60 -1.74
CA ALA A 72 -11.71 16.54 -1.43
C ALA A 72 -12.06 17.44 -0.23
N GLN A 73 -13.27 18.00 -0.18
CA GLN A 73 -13.73 18.81 0.95
C GLN A 73 -13.79 18.01 2.26
N ILE A 74 -14.28 16.77 2.22
CA ILE A 74 -14.27 15.90 3.41
C ILE A 74 -12.84 15.64 3.88
N ALA A 75 -11.89 15.39 2.97
CA ALA A 75 -10.50 15.17 3.31
C ALA A 75 -9.86 16.40 3.95
N GLU A 76 -10.12 17.59 3.40
CA GLU A 76 -9.66 18.87 3.94
C GLU A 76 -10.23 19.11 5.34
N LEU A 77 -11.54 18.97 5.54
CA LEU A 77 -12.17 19.14 6.85
C LEU A 77 -11.65 18.13 7.88
N LYS A 78 -11.40 16.88 7.48
CA LYS A 78 -10.77 15.89 8.37
C LYS A 78 -9.33 16.26 8.73
N ALA A 79 -8.55 16.77 7.77
CA ALA A 79 -7.19 17.24 8.02
C ALA A 79 -7.18 18.42 8.99
N GLN A 80 -8.06 19.40 8.79
CA GLN A 80 -8.23 20.53 9.69
C GLN A 80 -8.72 20.08 11.08
N GLU A 81 -9.65 19.11 11.19
CA GLU A 81 -10.08 18.56 12.48
C GLU A 81 -8.93 17.87 13.23
N MET A 82 -8.05 17.15 12.53
CA MET A 82 -6.86 16.54 13.14
C MET A 82 -5.86 17.61 13.58
N GLN A 83 -5.64 18.65 12.78
CA GLN A 83 -4.75 19.76 13.13
C GLN A 83 -5.29 20.53 14.34
N GLU A 84 -6.58 20.85 14.38
CA GLU A 84 -7.21 21.56 15.50
C GLU A 84 -7.18 20.72 16.79
N LYS A 85 -7.33 19.38 16.68
CA LYS A 85 -7.12 18.48 17.83
C LYS A 85 -5.65 18.40 18.26
N ALA A 86 -4.70 18.54 17.35
CA ALA A 86 -3.28 18.59 17.69
C ALA A 86 -2.91 19.93 18.37
N GLU A 87 -3.47 21.05 17.89
CA GLU A 87 -3.26 22.38 18.46
C GLU A 87 -4.00 22.57 19.80
N ARG A 88 -5.21 22.03 19.97
CA ARG A 88 -5.97 22.10 21.23
C ARG A 88 -5.39 21.22 22.35
N ASN A 89 -4.57 20.23 22.01
CA ASN A 89 -3.80 19.42 22.97
C ASN A 89 -2.38 19.97 23.18
N ARG A 90 -2.04 21.13 22.60
CA ARG A 90 -0.78 21.82 22.88
C ARG A 90 -0.91 22.53 24.24
N PRO A 91 -0.10 22.18 25.26
CA PRO A 91 -0.12 22.91 26.51
C PRO A 91 0.30 24.36 26.23
N GLU A 92 -0.51 25.32 26.71
CA GLU A 92 -0.16 26.75 26.67
C GLU A 92 1.20 26.94 27.35
N GLN A 93 2.23 27.31 26.57
CA GLN A 93 3.48 27.79 27.13
C GLN A 93 3.25 29.19 27.69
N GLN A 94 3.00 29.26 29.00
CA GLN A 94 3.50 30.37 29.80
C GLN A 94 5.02 30.34 29.78
N ASP A 95 5.61 31.52 29.70
CA ASP A 95 7.04 31.80 29.72
C ASP A 95 7.82 30.91 30.69
N SER A 96 8.64 30.00 30.17
CA SER A 96 9.87 29.56 30.83
C SER A 96 10.78 28.79 29.87
N LYS A 97 11.95 29.40 29.63
CA LYS A 97 13.30 28.84 29.40
C LYS A 97 13.41 27.39 28.86
N PRO A 98 14.23 27.13 27.81
CA PRO A 98 14.27 25.85 27.13
C PRO A 98 14.82 24.75 28.04
N THR A 99 13.95 23.91 28.58
CA THR A 99 14.31 22.60 29.09
C THR A 99 14.20 21.59 27.97
N SER A 100 15.34 20.99 27.65
CA SER A 100 15.53 19.83 26.80
C SER A 100 14.61 18.67 27.21
N THR A 101 13.40 18.62 26.67
CA THR A 101 12.50 17.46 26.74
C THR A 101 11.79 17.15 25.42
N ASP A 102 11.96 17.98 24.39
CA ASP A 102 11.31 17.83 23.06
C ASP A 102 11.80 16.63 22.24
N SER A 103 12.92 16.00 22.61
CA SER A 103 13.47 14.89 21.84
C SER A 103 12.58 13.64 21.91
N SER A 104 11.98 13.35 23.07
CA SER A 104 11.13 12.15 23.21
C SER A 104 9.80 12.27 22.45
N ALA A 105 9.19 13.46 22.40
CA ALA A 105 7.96 13.68 21.65
C ALA A 105 8.20 13.60 20.14
N ALA A 106 9.32 14.17 19.67
CA ALA A 106 9.74 14.07 18.28
C ALA A 106 10.05 12.62 17.85
N VAL A 107 10.72 11.84 18.71
CA VAL A 107 11.00 10.41 18.44
C VAL A 107 9.70 9.61 18.34
N LEU A 108 8.73 9.85 19.23
CA LEU A 108 7.43 9.17 19.19
C LEU A 108 6.63 9.51 17.93
N ASP A 109 6.65 10.77 17.49
CA ASP A 109 6.01 11.19 16.23
C ASP A 109 6.63 10.47 15.01
N VAL A 110 7.96 10.36 14.95
CA VAL A 110 8.64 9.63 13.86
C VAL A 110 8.33 8.14 13.89
N VAL A 111 8.30 7.51 15.08
CA VAL A 111 7.91 6.10 15.22
C VAL A 111 6.47 5.87 14.76
N LEU A 112 5.54 6.77 15.11
CA LEU A 112 4.15 6.68 14.67
C LEU A 112 4.03 6.84 13.15
N LYS A 113 4.76 7.81 12.57
CA LYS A 113 4.86 7.99 11.11
C LYS A 113 5.38 6.72 10.44
N HIS A 114 6.49 6.16 10.92
CA HIS A 114 7.04 4.90 10.40
C HIS A 114 6.00 3.77 10.43
N SER A 115 5.26 3.59 11.53
CA SER A 115 4.20 2.58 11.61
C SER A 115 3.16 2.76 10.50
N THR A 116 2.73 4.01 10.25
CA THR A 116 1.76 4.28 9.17
C THR A 116 2.37 4.09 7.79
N THR A 117 3.65 4.42 7.61
CA THR A 117 4.37 4.25 6.34
C THR A 117 4.56 2.77 6.00
N TYR A 118 4.88 1.92 6.97
CA TYR A 118 4.97 0.46 6.76
C TYR A 118 3.62 -0.17 6.40
N ASP A 119 2.51 0.27 7.01
CA ASP A 119 1.17 -0.19 6.62
C ASP A 119 0.83 0.23 5.17
N ARG A 120 1.13 1.48 4.80
CA ARG A 120 0.97 1.96 3.41
C ARG A 120 1.84 1.16 2.44
N LEU A 121 3.10 0.90 2.80
CA LEU A 121 4.04 0.12 2.00
C LEU A 121 3.51 -1.29 1.77
N GLY A 122 3.05 -1.97 2.82
CA GLY A 122 2.44 -3.30 2.73
C GLY A 122 1.22 -3.33 1.80
N LYS A 123 0.36 -2.31 1.89
CA LYS A 123 -0.80 -2.16 0.99
C LYS A 123 -0.40 -1.95 -0.47
N LEU A 124 0.60 -1.11 -0.73
CA LEU A 124 1.08 -0.84 -2.08
C LEU A 124 1.76 -2.07 -2.70
N VAL A 125 2.63 -2.76 -1.95
CA VAL A 125 3.27 -4.02 -2.41
C VAL A 125 2.20 -5.08 -2.68
N GLY A 126 1.21 -5.20 -1.80
CA GLY A 126 0.08 -6.12 -2.01
C GLY A 126 -0.76 -5.76 -3.23
N LEU A 127 -0.96 -4.47 -3.51
CA LEU A 127 -1.65 -4.01 -4.72
C LEU A 127 -0.84 -4.31 -5.98
N SER A 128 0.46 -4.01 -5.99
CA SER A 128 1.37 -4.28 -7.12
C SER A 128 1.32 -5.77 -7.50
N LYS A 129 1.47 -6.67 -6.52
CA LYS A 129 1.37 -8.11 -6.72
C LYS A 129 0.01 -8.57 -7.27
N LYS A 130 -1.10 -7.98 -6.79
CA LYS A 130 -2.45 -8.29 -7.30
C LYS A 130 -2.62 -7.85 -8.75
N LEU A 131 -2.09 -6.68 -9.10
CA LEU A 131 -2.13 -6.16 -10.46
C LEU A 131 -1.27 -7.04 -11.39
N GLU A 132 -0.06 -7.41 -10.99
CA GLU A 132 0.79 -8.35 -11.74
C GLU A 132 0.08 -9.68 -11.98
N GLY A 133 -0.52 -10.26 -10.94
CA GLY A 133 -1.27 -11.52 -11.04
C GLY A 133 -2.48 -11.46 -11.97
N SER A 134 -2.98 -10.26 -12.30
CA SER A 134 -4.09 -10.08 -13.24
C SER A 134 -3.67 -10.00 -14.71
N ILE A 135 -2.38 -9.81 -15.01
CA ILE A 135 -1.86 -9.70 -16.38
C ILE A 135 -1.86 -11.06 -17.09
N ASP A 136 -1.37 -12.11 -16.43
CA ASP A 136 -1.20 -13.42 -17.06
C ASP A 136 -2.53 -14.06 -17.50
N PRO A 137 -3.62 -14.00 -16.71
CA PRO A 137 -4.94 -14.42 -17.17
C PRO A 137 -5.39 -13.68 -18.44
N LEU A 138 -5.26 -12.35 -18.49
CA LEU A 138 -5.66 -11.56 -19.66
C LEU A 138 -4.81 -11.91 -20.90
N LYS A 139 -3.50 -12.09 -20.72
CA LYS A 139 -2.57 -12.45 -21.80
C LYS A 139 -2.85 -13.86 -22.32
N SER A 140 -3.07 -14.83 -21.43
CA SER A 140 -3.37 -16.21 -21.80
C SER A 140 -4.73 -16.34 -22.48
N GLU A 141 -5.75 -15.63 -22.00
CA GLU A 141 -7.07 -15.59 -22.63
C GLU A 141 -7.00 -14.97 -24.03
N SER A 142 -6.33 -13.82 -24.19
CA SER A 142 -6.14 -13.17 -25.50
C SER A 142 -5.40 -14.08 -26.48
N LYS A 143 -4.34 -14.76 -26.03
CA LYS A 143 -3.61 -15.73 -26.85
C LYS A 143 -4.49 -16.92 -27.25
N MET A 144 -5.22 -17.50 -26.30
CA MET A 144 -6.08 -18.65 -26.55
C MET A 144 -7.18 -18.32 -27.55
N GLU A 145 -7.82 -17.16 -27.42
CA GLU A 145 -8.88 -16.70 -28.32
C GLU A 145 -8.35 -16.44 -29.73
N HIS A 146 -7.20 -15.77 -29.83
CA HIS A 146 -6.50 -15.57 -31.10
C HIS A 146 -6.11 -16.90 -31.76
N ASP A 147 -5.41 -17.78 -31.03
CA ASP A 147 -4.95 -19.08 -31.55
C ASP A 147 -6.12 -19.96 -31.96
N ARG A 148 -7.24 -19.91 -31.21
CA ARG A 148 -8.46 -20.63 -31.56
C ARG A 148 -8.95 -20.18 -32.93
N LEU A 149 -9.11 -18.88 -33.16
CA LEU A 149 -9.69 -18.35 -34.41
C LEU A 149 -8.69 -18.46 -35.59
N ALA A 150 -7.40 -18.20 -35.35
CA ALA A 150 -6.34 -18.28 -36.33
C ALA A 150 -6.09 -19.72 -36.82
N ASN A 151 -6.30 -20.73 -35.98
CA ASN A 151 -6.25 -22.11 -36.40
C ASN A 151 -7.48 -22.43 -37.28
N ASN A 152 -7.25 -22.46 -38.59
CA ASN A 152 -8.29 -22.64 -39.60
C ASN A 152 -7.99 -23.87 -40.51
N PRO A 153 -8.10 -25.09 -39.98
CA PRO A 153 -7.81 -26.30 -40.75
C PRO A 153 -8.77 -26.51 -41.92
N THR A 154 -9.98 -25.95 -41.82
CA THR A 154 -11.03 -26.03 -42.84
C THR A 154 -10.93 -24.96 -43.92
N LYS A 155 -9.98 -24.01 -43.80
CA LYS A 155 -9.84 -22.83 -44.69
C LYS A 155 -11.14 -22.04 -44.86
N ASP A 156 -11.92 -21.95 -43.79
CA ASP A 156 -13.17 -21.19 -43.76
C ASP A 156 -12.87 -19.69 -43.75
N ILE A 157 -13.37 -18.97 -44.75
CA ILE A 157 -13.17 -17.51 -44.90
C ILE A 157 -13.84 -16.77 -43.73
N GLY A 158 -14.99 -17.26 -43.24
CA GLY A 158 -15.71 -16.63 -42.13
C GLY A 158 -14.89 -16.59 -40.84
N ARG A 159 -13.96 -17.53 -40.64
CA ARG A 159 -13.06 -17.50 -39.47
C ARG A 159 -12.08 -16.33 -39.49
N TYR A 160 -11.63 -15.90 -40.67
CA TYR A 160 -10.76 -14.73 -40.78
C TYR A 160 -11.53 -13.46 -40.41
N GLU A 161 -12.76 -13.32 -40.89
CA GLU A 161 -13.64 -12.21 -40.50
C GLU A 161 -13.98 -12.24 -39.01
N MET A 162 -14.19 -13.43 -38.43
CA MET A 162 -14.38 -13.57 -36.98
C MET A 162 -13.12 -13.19 -36.18
N LEU A 163 -11.93 -13.55 -36.66
CA LEU A 163 -10.67 -13.17 -36.03
C LEU A 163 -10.47 -11.65 -36.08
N GLU A 164 -10.72 -11.03 -37.23
CA GLU A 164 -10.66 -9.57 -37.38
C GLU A 164 -11.66 -8.86 -36.47
N ASN A 165 -12.91 -9.32 -36.41
CA ASN A 165 -13.91 -8.76 -35.51
C ASN A 165 -13.53 -8.95 -34.03
N ALA A 166 -13.01 -10.12 -33.65
CA ALA A 166 -12.53 -10.38 -32.29
C ALA A 166 -11.34 -9.48 -31.93
N GLU A 167 -10.47 -9.21 -32.90
CA GLU A 167 -9.33 -8.31 -32.76
C GLU A 167 -9.77 -6.89 -32.38
N TYR A 168 -10.70 -6.31 -33.16
CA TYR A 168 -11.22 -4.96 -32.94
C TYR A 168 -12.10 -4.81 -31.69
N THR A 169 -12.81 -5.87 -31.29
CA THR A 169 -13.80 -5.78 -30.20
C THR A 169 -13.28 -6.19 -28.84
N VAL A 170 -12.43 -7.22 -28.77
CA VAL A 170 -12.06 -7.87 -27.50
C VAL A 170 -10.56 -7.91 -27.31
N LEU A 171 -9.79 -8.40 -28.30
CA LEU A 171 -8.36 -8.64 -28.12
C LEU A 171 -7.58 -7.34 -27.96
N GLN A 172 -7.89 -6.32 -28.76
CA GLN A 172 -7.29 -4.99 -28.61
C GLN A 172 -7.56 -4.41 -27.22
N THR A 173 -8.82 -4.40 -26.77
CA THR A 173 -9.20 -3.89 -25.45
C THR A 173 -8.51 -4.66 -24.32
N LYS A 174 -8.36 -5.99 -24.43
CA LYS A 174 -7.58 -6.79 -23.47
C LYS A 174 -6.11 -6.36 -23.43
N ARG A 175 -5.49 -6.05 -24.58
CA ARG A 175 -4.10 -5.57 -24.63
C ARG A 175 -3.95 -4.17 -24.04
N GLU A 176 -4.86 -3.25 -24.36
CA GLU A 176 -4.90 -1.91 -23.76
C GLU A 176 -5.02 -2.00 -22.24
N ARG A 177 -5.92 -2.86 -21.74
CA ARG A 177 -6.06 -3.11 -20.30
C ARG A 177 -4.78 -3.64 -19.66
N ILE A 178 -4.03 -4.51 -20.34
CA ILE A 178 -2.72 -4.98 -19.86
C ILE A 178 -1.74 -3.81 -19.75
N LEU A 179 -1.72 -2.90 -20.73
CA LEU A 179 -0.86 -1.71 -20.70
C LEU A 179 -1.24 -0.77 -19.55
N ASP A 180 -2.54 -0.56 -19.32
CA ASP A 180 -3.05 0.25 -18.19
C ASP A 180 -2.64 -0.34 -16.83
N ILE A 181 -2.75 -1.67 -16.69
CA ILE A 181 -2.32 -2.37 -15.47
C ILE A 181 -0.81 -2.19 -15.26
N ARG A 182 0.01 -2.31 -16.32
CA ARG A 182 1.47 -2.10 -16.24
C ARG A 182 1.83 -0.67 -15.86
N SER A 183 1.14 0.32 -16.43
CA SER A 183 1.31 1.73 -16.05
C SER A 183 0.96 1.96 -14.57
N THR A 184 -0.12 1.33 -14.10
CA THR A 184 -0.54 1.40 -12.69
C THR A 184 0.50 0.75 -11.76
N ILE A 185 1.04 -0.41 -12.12
CA ILE A 185 2.15 -1.06 -11.37
C ILE A 185 3.35 -0.11 -11.28
N HIS A 186 3.77 0.48 -12.40
CA HIS A 186 4.89 1.42 -12.41
C HIS A 186 4.68 2.60 -11.45
N ASN A 187 3.48 3.19 -11.45
CA ASN A 187 3.14 4.29 -10.53
C ASN A 187 3.12 3.84 -9.06
N VAL A 188 2.70 2.60 -8.79
CA VAL A 188 2.74 2.02 -7.44
C VAL A 188 4.18 1.79 -7.00
N ASP A 189 5.04 1.26 -7.87
CA ASP A 189 6.44 1.01 -7.58
C ASP A 189 7.23 2.32 -7.35
N GLN A 190 6.91 3.38 -8.11
CA GLN A 190 7.44 4.72 -7.84
C GLN A 190 7.08 5.20 -6.43
N LYS A 191 5.81 5.11 -6.03
CA LYS A 191 5.36 5.48 -4.67
C LYS A 191 6.00 4.63 -3.58
N ILE A 192 6.21 3.34 -3.84
CA ILE A 192 6.96 2.46 -2.95
C ILE A 192 8.40 3.00 -2.78
N GLY A 193 9.07 3.35 -3.88
CA GLY A 193 10.41 3.94 -3.87
C GLY A 193 10.48 5.26 -3.09
N GLU A 194 9.48 6.13 -3.25
CA GLU A 194 9.35 7.38 -2.49
C GLU A 194 9.24 7.13 -0.99
N LEU A 195 8.30 6.28 -0.56
CA LEU A 195 8.10 5.96 0.86
C LEU A 195 9.33 5.28 1.49
N VAL A 196 10.03 4.41 0.74
CA VAL A 196 11.28 3.79 1.20
C VAL A 196 12.39 4.82 1.36
N SER A 197 12.43 5.84 0.48
CA SER A 197 13.40 6.92 0.56
C SER A 197 13.12 7.84 1.75
N GLU A 198 11.85 8.18 1.98
CA GLU A 198 11.38 8.93 3.16
C GLU A 198 11.78 8.23 4.46
N LEU A 199 11.52 6.91 4.58
CA LEU A 199 11.93 6.11 5.74
C LEU A 199 13.45 6.12 5.98
N LYS A 200 14.25 6.09 4.91
CA LYS A 200 15.72 6.15 5.02
C LYS A 200 16.19 7.52 5.51
N GLU A 201 15.56 8.59 5.03
CA GLU A 201 15.87 9.96 5.45
C GLU A 201 15.49 10.17 6.92
N ASP A 202 14.29 9.75 7.33
CA ASP A 202 13.82 9.86 8.71
C ASP A 202 14.68 9.05 9.69
N ASN A 203 15.09 7.83 9.32
CA ASN A 203 16.04 7.03 10.11
C ASN A 203 17.42 7.70 10.22
N SER A 204 17.88 8.38 9.17
CA SER A 204 19.16 9.10 9.18
C SER A 204 19.09 10.32 10.11
N ARG A 205 17.97 11.04 10.11
CA ARG A 205 17.70 12.17 11.01
C ARG A 205 17.60 11.73 12.47
N LEU A 206 16.92 10.62 12.76
CA LEU A 206 16.86 9.99 14.09
C LEU A 206 18.26 9.59 14.61
N SER A 207 19.10 9.01 13.74
CA SER A 207 20.45 8.58 14.10
C SER A 207 21.39 9.75 14.39
N GLN A 208 21.21 10.89 13.72
CA GLN A 208 21.95 12.13 14.02
C GLN A 208 21.47 12.80 15.31
N ALA A 209 20.16 12.80 15.59
CA ALA A 209 19.60 13.35 16.82
C ALA A 209 20.08 12.60 18.08
N ASN A 210 20.28 11.28 17.99
CA ASN A 210 20.78 10.45 19.10
C ASN A 210 22.31 10.52 19.32
N LYS A 211 23.08 11.14 18.41
CA LYS A 211 24.53 11.36 18.59
C LYS A 211 24.88 12.57 19.45
N ALA A 212 23.89 13.35 19.89
CA ALA A 212 24.08 14.56 20.69
C ALA A 212 23.93 14.34 22.22
N VAL A 213 23.94 13.08 22.68
CA VAL A 213 24.01 12.76 24.12
C VAL A 213 25.45 12.35 24.43
N PRO A 214 26.20 13.08 25.28
CA PRO A 214 27.51 12.62 25.71
C PRO A 214 27.33 11.37 26.57
N GLU A 215 28.08 10.31 26.24
CA GLU A 215 28.28 9.16 27.11
C GLU A 215 28.78 9.67 28.47
N ILE A 216 27.96 9.56 29.50
CA ILE A 216 28.43 9.51 30.88
C ILE A 216 29.00 8.10 31.09
N SER A 217 30.18 7.86 30.53
CA SER A 217 31.00 6.69 30.84
C SER A 217 31.83 7.03 32.06
N GLY A 218 31.32 6.62 33.22
CA GLY A 218 31.90 6.90 34.53
C GLY A 218 31.50 5.84 35.53
N LEU A 219 31.93 4.60 35.29
CA LEU A 219 32.14 3.62 36.35
C LEU A 219 33.32 2.74 35.94
N GLU A 220 34.50 3.14 36.40
CA GLU A 220 35.59 2.21 36.63
C GLU A 220 35.16 1.26 37.75
N GLU A 221 35.23 -0.04 37.49
CA GLU A 221 35.48 -1.03 38.55
C GLU A 221 36.65 -1.88 38.07
N ASP A 222 37.82 -1.46 38.53
CA ASP A 222 39.09 -2.12 38.41
C ASP A 222 39.17 -3.22 39.49
N THR A 223 39.23 -4.49 39.11
CA THR A 223 39.91 -5.53 39.91
C THR A 223 40.49 -6.61 39.01
N ASP A 224 41.76 -6.36 38.64
CA ASP A 224 42.90 -7.24 38.92
C ASP A 224 42.94 -8.68 38.34
N SER A 225 43.78 -8.80 37.31
CA SER A 225 44.82 -9.82 37.12
C SER A 225 44.55 -11.29 37.48
N ASP A 226 44.63 -12.18 36.47
CA ASP A 226 45.72 -13.15 36.50
C ASP A 226 46.16 -13.68 35.12
N LYS A 227 47.48 -13.83 35.00
CA LYS A 227 48.22 -14.22 33.80
C LYS A 227 48.12 -15.73 33.54
N LYS A 228 48.00 -16.14 32.26
CA LYS A 228 48.93 -17.16 31.72
C LYS A 228 49.05 -17.14 30.20
N ALA A 229 50.28 -16.90 29.77
CA ALA A 229 50.77 -16.98 28.40
C ALA A 229 51.03 -18.44 27.97
N THR A 230 50.84 -18.71 26.67
CA THR A 230 51.56 -19.66 25.78
C THR A 230 50.97 -19.39 24.38
N LYS A 231 51.61 -18.73 23.40
CA LYS A 231 52.86 -18.97 22.64
C LYS A 231 52.93 -20.35 21.97
N ASP A 232 52.56 -20.43 20.68
CA ASP A 232 53.43 -20.83 19.53
C ASP A 232 52.60 -20.88 18.21
N SER A 233 52.94 -20.08 17.18
CA SER A 233 53.79 -20.37 15.99
C SER A 233 52.99 -20.90 14.77
N THR A 234 52.83 -20.11 13.69
CA THR A 234 53.54 -20.19 12.37
C THR A 234 53.14 -21.43 11.55
N SER A 235 52.56 -21.41 10.34
CA SER A 235 53.03 -21.01 8.97
C SER A 235 51.86 -21.28 7.97
N LYS A 236 51.46 -20.41 7.03
CA LYS A 236 51.97 -20.12 5.66
C LYS A 236 52.16 -21.32 4.70
N ASP A 237 51.27 -21.46 3.71
CA ASP A 237 51.45 -21.71 2.25
C ASP A 237 50.13 -22.25 1.65
N LYS A 238 49.53 -21.77 0.54
CA LYS A 238 49.90 -21.40 -0.85
C LYS A 238 49.86 -22.58 -1.84
N SER A 239 48.90 -22.53 -2.78
CA SER A 239 48.86 -23.04 -4.20
C SER A 239 47.39 -23.37 -4.54
N LEU A 240 46.67 -22.88 -5.57
CA LEU A 240 46.87 -22.58 -7.00
C LEU A 240 47.28 -23.76 -7.91
N SER A 241 46.31 -24.24 -8.68
CA SER A 241 46.33 -24.74 -10.08
C SER A 241 45.11 -25.66 -10.29
N GLY A 242 44.32 -25.65 -11.35
CA GLY A 242 44.53 -25.22 -12.72
C GLY A 242 44.06 -26.33 -13.69
N ASP A 243 43.59 -25.92 -14.87
CA ASP A 243 43.29 -26.68 -16.11
C ASP A 243 41.97 -27.47 -16.23
N GLU A 244 41.04 -27.05 -17.13
CA GLU A 244 41.04 -27.14 -18.62
C GLU A 244 40.66 -28.58 -19.07
N LYS A 245 39.86 -28.87 -20.12
CA LYS A 245 39.50 -28.20 -21.37
C LYS A 245 38.37 -29.03 -22.06
N THR A 246 37.42 -28.37 -22.75
CA THR A 246 36.84 -28.59 -24.13
C THR A 246 36.50 -30.03 -24.62
N VAL A 247 35.56 -30.35 -25.53
CA VAL A 247 35.17 -29.80 -26.86
C VAL A 247 33.88 -30.53 -27.36
N ASP A 248 33.00 -29.81 -28.10
CA ASP A 248 32.17 -30.14 -29.30
C ASP A 248 31.05 -31.24 -29.45
N ASP A 249 29.88 -30.72 -29.88
CA ASP A 249 29.07 -31.02 -31.11
C ASP A 249 28.11 -32.25 -31.30
N ALA A 250 26.97 -31.91 -31.94
CA ALA A 250 26.02 -32.69 -32.77
C ALA A 250 25.04 -33.76 -32.18
N GLY A 251 23.74 -33.40 -32.20
CA GLY A 251 22.71 -34.14 -32.97
C GLY A 251 21.91 -35.31 -32.35
N ALA A 252 20.63 -35.41 -32.76
CA ALA A 252 19.64 -36.50 -32.61
C ALA A 252 18.75 -36.45 -31.33
N SER A 253 17.47 -36.10 -31.43
CA SER A 253 16.32 -36.93 -31.88
C SER A 253 15.62 -37.67 -30.72
N GLY A 254 14.40 -37.21 -30.43
CA GLY A 254 13.23 -37.97 -29.97
C GLY A 254 13.36 -39.06 -28.89
N ALA A 255 12.76 -38.81 -27.72
CA ALA A 255 12.15 -39.87 -26.91
C ALA A 255 11.04 -39.31 -26.01
N VAL A 256 9.80 -39.44 -26.48
CA VAL A 256 8.57 -39.40 -25.68
C VAL A 256 8.57 -40.56 -24.69
N LYS A 257 8.43 -40.29 -23.39
CA LYS A 257 8.23 -41.32 -22.37
C LYS A 257 6.74 -41.57 -22.18
N SER A 258 6.26 -42.68 -22.73
CA SER A 258 4.93 -43.24 -22.46
C SER A 258 4.88 -43.80 -21.04
N ILE A 259 3.85 -43.44 -20.27
CA ILE A 259 3.55 -44.00 -18.95
C ILE A 259 2.51 -45.12 -19.14
N ASP A 260 2.88 -46.34 -18.74
CA ASP A 260 2.04 -47.53 -18.71
C ASP A 260 1.10 -47.47 -17.48
N VAL A 261 -0.21 -47.60 -17.69
CA VAL A 261 -1.23 -47.71 -16.64
C VAL A 261 -1.87 -49.09 -16.81
N ARG A 262 -1.52 -50.03 -15.93
CA ARG A 262 -2.21 -51.31 -15.85
C ARG A 262 -3.43 -51.21 -14.94
N VAL A 263 -4.51 -51.83 -15.42
CA VAL A 263 -5.83 -52.04 -14.79
C VAL A 263 -5.77 -53.18 -13.79
#